data_AF-A0A2V6YM24-F1
#
_entry.id   AF-A0A2V6YM24-F1
#
_cell.length_a   1.000
_cell.length_b   1.000
_cell.length_c   1.000
_cell.angle_alpha   90.00
_cell.angle_beta   90.00
_cell.angle_gamma   90.00
#
_symmetry.space_group_name_H-M   'P 1'
#
loop_
_entity.id
_entity.type
_entity.pdbx_description
1 polymer ?
#
loop_
_entity_poly.entity_id
_entity_poly.type
_entity_poly.pdbx_seq_one_letter_code
_entity_poly.pdbx_strand_id
1 'polypeptide(L)'
;MMWSDPAVLRGRTHYARVMEGWVDNTHGDAFTHTVRLSDDDRAVEVAVVALPSPTYEIRDGRCRALAGAIAPEVVEGVGRLAGTAMVGGLTRRVAEATGAGEGAGLVLDAIVEIARLARQVAKLPRERAERAAGGDAWECWQLDTTGWSDLPNSCFTYSDAGRALFGTRTIATPMRPDLYSPRAGQHRVFERSKVARLERVAGRLRLFHSMHDNVHGFEVTYEIDLASGRIVRAEHLTPKLPYMGICTEPQRKISAMLGETVDGGLRKRIQAHLGGPTGCAQLYDLTADLLTLLS
;
A
#
# COMPACT_ATOMS: atom_id res chain seq x y z
N MET A 1 24.79 -11.73 -13.45
CA MET A 1 24.90 -10.99 -12.18
C MET A 1 24.64 -12.03 -11.08
N MET A 2 25.59 -12.26 -10.17
CA MET A 2 25.35 -13.18 -9.05
C MET A 2 24.25 -12.59 -8.16
N TRP A 3 23.31 -13.45 -7.73
CA TRP A 3 22.34 -13.12 -6.70
C TRP A 3 23.06 -12.52 -5.48
N SER A 4 22.70 -11.30 -5.10
CA SER A 4 23.20 -10.65 -3.88
C SER A 4 22.24 -10.92 -2.74
N ASP A 5 22.81 -11.24 -1.59
CA ASP A 5 22.02 -11.58 -0.43
C ASP A 5 21.29 -10.36 0.17
N PRO A 6 19.96 -10.43 0.43
CA PRO A 6 19.21 -9.31 0.98
C PRO A 6 19.81 -8.82 2.29
N ALA A 7 19.98 -7.50 2.43
CA ALA A 7 20.62 -6.91 3.62
C ALA A 7 19.91 -7.26 4.92
N VAL A 8 18.57 -7.36 4.89
CA VAL A 8 17.72 -7.71 6.03
C VAL A 8 17.89 -9.16 6.50
N LEU A 9 18.50 -10.03 5.69
CA LEU A 9 18.79 -11.42 6.06
C LEU A 9 20.25 -11.66 6.44
N ARG A 10 21.08 -10.62 6.57
CA ARG A 10 22.47 -10.80 7.00
C ARG A 10 22.53 -11.40 8.40
N GLY A 11 23.17 -12.56 8.52
CA GLY A 11 23.31 -13.29 9.78
C GLY A 11 22.04 -13.97 10.28
N ARG A 12 20.96 -14.04 9.48
CA ARG A 12 19.69 -14.68 9.85
C ARG A 12 19.06 -15.46 8.69
N THR A 13 18.17 -16.39 9.03
CA THR A 13 17.44 -17.23 8.05
C THR A 13 16.04 -16.70 7.75
N HIS A 14 15.52 -15.80 8.59
CA HIS A 14 14.20 -15.21 8.45
C HIS A 14 14.25 -13.70 8.74
N TYR A 15 13.31 -12.96 8.16
CA TYR A 15 13.01 -11.58 8.49
C TYR A 15 11.50 -11.37 8.40
N ALA A 16 10.92 -10.63 9.34
CA ALA A 16 9.52 -10.24 9.30
C ALA A 16 9.35 -8.72 9.48
N ARG A 17 8.35 -8.18 8.78
CA ARG A 17 7.86 -6.81 8.97
C ARG A 17 6.36 -6.83 9.14
N VAL A 18 5.85 -6.14 10.14
CA VAL A 18 4.44 -6.01 10.47
C VAL A 18 4.05 -4.55 10.44
N MET A 19 2.91 -4.26 9.82
CA MET A 19 2.35 -2.92 9.71
C MET A 19 0.91 -2.93 10.23
N GLU A 20 0.58 -1.94 11.03
CA GLU A 20 -0.79 -1.54 11.36
C GLU A 20 -0.99 -0.09 10.96
N GLY A 21 -2.03 0.19 10.20
CA GLY A 21 -2.35 1.53 9.71
C GLY A 21 -3.81 1.85 9.94
N TRP A 22 -4.12 3.09 10.31
CA TRP A 22 -5.51 3.52 10.44
C TRP A 22 -5.68 5.00 10.12
N VAL A 23 -6.94 5.39 9.89
CA VAL A 23 -7.33 6.76 9.60
C VAL A 23 -8.40 7.24 10.56
N ASP A 24 -8.19 8.41 11.16
CA ASP A 24 -9.12 9.09 12.06
C ASP A 24 -9.70 10.36 11.40
N ASN A 25 -10.98 10.63 11.64
CA ASN A 25 -11.71 11.82 11.19
C ASN A 25 -11.91 12.82 12.33
N THR A 26 -10.81 13.25 12.93
CA THR A 26 -10.78 14.15 14.10
C THR A 26 -10.68 15.63 13.73
N HIS A 27 -10.44 15.95 12.46
CA HIS A 27 -10.35 17.32 11.95
C HIS A 27 -11.50 17.62 10.99
N GLY A 28 -11.94 18.88 10.91
CA GLY A 28 -13.06 19.28 10.05
C GLY A 28 -12.81 18.98 8.56
N ASP A 29 -11.63 19.34 8.08
CA ASP A 29 -11.24 19.33 6.66
C ASP A 29 -10.03 18.42 6.35
N ALA A 30 -9.45 17.78 7.37
CA ALA A 30 -8.31 16.87 7.24
C ALA A 30 -8.59 15.51 7.90
N PHE A 31 -7.70 14.56 7.68
CA PHE A 31 -7.64 13.27 8.35
C PHE A 31 -6.32 13.12 9.10
N THR A 32 -6.33 12.36 10.19
CA THR A 32 -5.09 11.84 10.79
C THR A 32 -4.85 10.42 10.28
N HIS A 33 -3.73 10.20 9.61
CA HIS A 33 -3.27 8.89 9.17
C HIS A 33 -2.17 8.43 10.11
N THR A 34 -2.32 7.25 10.71
CA THR A 34 -1.28 6.70 11.59
C THR A 34 -0.83 5.35 11.07
N VAL A 35 0.47 5.11 11.07
CA VAL A 35 1.10 3.83 10.75
C VAL A 35 2.05 3.45 11.87
N ARG A 36 1.88 2.24 12.41
CA ARG A 36 2.87 1.52 13.18
C ARG A 36 3.55 0.52 12.27
N LEU A 37 4.88 0.56 12.24
CA LEU A 37 5.69 -0.35 11.45
C LEU A 37 6.78 -0.91 12.34
N SER A 38 6.88 -2.24 12.38
CA SER A 38 7.91 -2.94 13.14
C SER A 38 8.53 -4.04 12.30
N ASP A 39 9.82 -4.23 12.46
CA ASP A 39 10.53 -5.43 12.04
C ASP A 39 11.30 -6.04 13.21
N ASP A 40 12.12 -7.04 12.92
CA ASP A 40 12.90 -7.76 13.93
C ASP A 40 13.87 -6.86 14.72
N ASP A 41 14.25 -5.70 14.17
CA ASP A 41 15.29 -4.84 14.74
C ASP A 41 14.73 -3.54 15.33
N ARG A 42 13.63 -3.02 14.76
CA ARG A 42 13.14 -1.66 15.00
C ARG A 42 11.61 -1.58 14.97
N ALA A 43 11.06 -0.58 15.66
CA ALA A 43 9.65 -0.23 15.55
C ALA A 43 9.42 1.28 15.64
N VAL A 44 8.53 1.80 14.79
CA VAL A 44 8.15 3.22 14.73
C VAL A 44 6.63 3.39 14.67
N GLU A 45 6.14 4.51 15.20
CA GLU A 45 4.80 5.03 14.97
C GLU A 45 4.93 6.38 14.29
N VAL A 46 4.33 6.51 13.11
CA VAL A 46 4.29 7.76 12.33
C VAL A 46 2.83 8.17 12.20
N ALA A 47 2.53 9.43 12.48
CA ALA A 47 1.22 10.00 12.23
C ALA A 47 1.33 11.30 11.45
N VAL A 48 0.43 11.47 10.49
CA VAL A 48 0.37 12.62 9.58
C VAL A 48 -1.06 13.14 9.56
N VAL A 49 -1.23 14.44 9.77
CA VAL A 49 -2.49 15.13 9.48
C VAL A 49 -2.41 15.65 8.05
N ALA A 50 -3.34 15.24 7.19
CA ALA A 50 -3.33 15.67 5.79
C ALA A 50 -4.72 16.04 5.25
N LEU A 51 -4.72 16.95 4.29
CA LEU A 51 -5.88 17.24 3.47
C LEU A 51 -6.25 16.01 2.60
N PRO A 52 -7.53 15.76 2.34
CA PRO A 52 -7.94 14.70 1.42
C PRO A 52 -7.62 15.07 -0.04
N SER A 53 -8.02 14.20 -0.97
CA SER A 53 -8.00 14.48 -2.40
C SER A 53 -8.65 15.86 -2.71
N PRO A 54 -8.09 16.65 -3.64
CA PRO A 54 -6.97 16.32 -4.53
C PRO A 54 -5.59 16.73 -4.01
N THR A 55 -5.50 17.51 -2.92
CA THR A 55 -4.25 18.18 -2.54
C THR A 55 -3.28 17.25 -1.83
N TYR A 56 -3.80 16.38 -0.96
CA TYR A 56 -2.99 15.46 -0.15
C TYR A 56 -1.85 16.16 0.62
N GLU A 57 -2.04 17.43 0.97
CA GLU A 57 -1.03 18.25 1.65
C GLU A 57 -0.94 17.85 3.13
N ILE A 58 0.28 17.58 3.58
CA ILE A 58 0.62 17.32 4.98
C ILE A 58 0.57 18.64 5.74
N ARG A 59 -0.27 18.70 6.78
CA ARG A 59 -0.33 19.83 7.72
C ARG A 59 0.61 19.67 8.89
N ASP A 60 0.69 18.45 9.39
CA ASP A 60 1.49 18.09 10.55
C ASP A 60 1.97 16.66 10.41
N GLY A 61 3.16 16.39 10.94
CA GLY A 61 3.81 15.10 10.90
C GLY A 61 4.55 14.84 12.21
N ARG A 62 4.31 13.67 12.79
CA ARG A 62 5.01 13.22 14.00
C ARG A 62 5.49 11.80 13.85
N CYS A 63 6.64 11.51 14.43
CA CYS A 63 7.23 10.19 14.49
C CYS A 63 7.62 9.87 15.93
N ARG A 64 7.55 8.60 16.30
CA ARG A 64 8.00 8.11 17.60
C ARG A 64 8.70 6.77 17.39
N ALA A 65 9.92 6.66 17.91
CA ALA A 65 10.59 5.38 18.07
C ALA A 65 9.88 4.57 19.17
N LEU A 66 9.52 3.33 18.86
CA LEU A 66 8.87 2.40 19.80
C LEU A 66 9.86 1.36 20.32
N ALA A 67 10.77 0.89 19.45
CA ALA A 67 11.81 -0.08 19.77
C ALA A 67 12.97 0.02 18.79
N GLY A 68 14.16 -0.44 19.21
CA GLY A 68 15.37 -0.38 18.43
C GLY A 68 15.92 1.05 18.28
N ALA A 69 17.08 1.16 17.64
CA ALA A 69 17.72 2.45 17.41
C ALA A 69 17.11 3.13 16.17
N ILE A 70 16.63 4.36 16.39
CA ILE A 70 16.15 5.29 15.37
C ILE A 70 16.83 6.63 15.67
N ALA A 71 17.51 7.19 14.67
CA ALA A 71 18.25 8.42 14.87
C ALA A 71 17.30 9.60 15.17
N PRO A 72 17.58 10.47 16.15
CA PRO A 72 16.70 11.59 16.50
C PRO A 72 16.36 12.49 15.30
N GLU A 73 17.32 12.74 14.43
CA GLU A 73 17.15 13.56 13.23
C GLU A 73 16.17 12.95 12.21
N VAL A 74 16.02 11.63 12.19
CA VAL A 74 15.02 10.91 11.39
C VAL A 74 13.62 11.16 11.96
N VAL A 75 13.48 11.09 13.28
CA VAL A 75 12.21 11.34 13.98
C VAL A 75 11.76 12.78 13.79
N GLU A 76 12.66 13.74 14.02
CA GLU A 76 12.41 15.17 13.82
C GLU A 76 12.14 15.51 12.34
N GLY A 77 12.74 14.76 11.42
CA GLY A 77 12.56 14.93 9.98
C GLY A 77 11.12 14.81 9.50
N VAL A 78 10.31 13.99 10.17
CA VAL A 78 8.89 13.84 9.80
C VAL A 78 8.11 15.14 10.00
N GLY A 79 8.44 15.95 11.02
CA GLY A 79 7.81 17.25 11.24
C GLY A 79 8.10 18.26 10.12
N ARG A 80 9.24 18.11 9.43
CA ARG A 80 9.62 18.96 8.29
C ARG A 80 8.84 18.67 7.01
N LEU A 81 7.99 17.65 6.99
CA LEU A 81 7.14 17.31 5.85
C LEU A 81 5.88 18.19 5.75
N ALA A 82 5.59 19.02 6.76
CA ALA A 82 4.50 20.00 6.67
C ALA A 82 4.63 20.88 5.40
N GLY A 83 3.52 21.09 4.71
CA GLY A 83 3.46 21.76 3.40
C GLY A 83 3.80 20.87 2.20
N THR A 84 4.15 19.60 2.41
CA THR A 84 4.42 18.65 1.32
C THR A 84 3.17 17.89 0.90
N ALA A 85 2.94 17.73 -0.41
CA ALA A 85 1.89 16.86 -0.94
C ALA A 85 2.35 15.38 -1.06
N MET A 86 1.48 14.45 -0.65
CA MET A 86 1.66 13.00 -0.77
C MET A 86 1.37 12.47 -2.19
N VAL A 87 2.11 13.02 -3.15
CA VAL A 87 2.04 12.71 -4.60
C VAL A 87 3.43 12.35 -5.14
N GLY A 88 3.58 12.27 -6.46
CA GLY A 88 4.86 12.00 -7.12
C GLY A 88 6.06 12.75 -6.51
N GLY A 89 7.16 12.04 -6.29
CA GLY A 89 8.36 12.56 -5.63
C GLY A 89 8.35 12.55 -4.10
N LEU A 90 7.29 12.01 -3.45
CA LEU A 90 7.20 11.92 -1.99
C LEU A 90 8.42 11.21 -1.38
N THR A 91 8.84 10.07 -1.93
CA THR A 91 9.96 9.29 -1.39
C THR A 91 11.26 10.08 -1.35
N ARG A 92 11.55 10.87 -2.39
CA ARG A 92 12.71 11.79 -2.42
C ARG A 92 12.60 12.86 -1.32
N ARG A 93 11.44 13.51 -1.19
CA ARG A 93 11.22 14.56 -0.17
C ARG A 93 11.33 14.00 1.25
N VAL A 94 10.85 12.79 1.48
CA VAL A 94 11.02 12.10 2.77
C VAL A 94 12.48 11.81 3.04
N ALA A 95 13.22 11.24 2.07
CA ALA A 95 14.65 10.98 2.23
C ALA A 95 15.46 12.27 2.48
N GLU A 96 15.10 13.37 1.81
CA GLU A 96 15.69 14.70 2.06
C GLU A 96 15.39 15.20 3.48
N ALA A 97 14.15 15.00 3.95
CA ALA A 97 13.73 15.45 5.27
C ALA A 97 14.31 14.60 6.42
N THR A 98 14.42 13.28 6.25
CA THR A 98 14.86 12.34 7.30
C THR A 98 16.34 11.97 7.20
N GLY A 99 17.01 12.30 6.10
CA GLY A 99 18.39 11.89 5.84
C GLY A 99 18.55 10.37 5.67
N ALA A 100 19.77 9.89 5.88
CA ALA A 100 20.17 8.48 5.78
C ALA A 100 20.53 7.85 7.14
N GLY A 101 20.08 8.47 8.24
CA GLY A 101 20.33 8.01 9.59
C GLY A 101 19.67 6.65 9.90
N GLU A 102 20.02 6.09 11.04
CA GLU A 102 19.45 4.81 11.47
C GLU A 102 17.91 4.87 11.56
N GLY A 103 17.24 3.90 10.95
CA GLY A 103 15.78 3.85 10.89
C GLY A 103 15.13 4.68 9.77
N ALA A 104 15.90 5.45 8.98
CA ALA A 104 15.36 6.28 7.90
C ALA A 104 14.53 5.49 6.88
N GLY A 105 14.99 4.30 6.48
CA GLY A 105 14.24 3.42 5.57
C GLY A 105 12.89 2.98 6.15
N LEU A 106 12.84 2.65 7.45
CA LEU A 106 11.60 2.23 8.11
C LEU A 106 10.58 3.38 8.20
N VAL A 107 11.05 4.60 8.48
CA VAL A 107 10.20 5.80 8.49
C VAL A 107 9.73 6.16 7.08
N LEU A 108 10.58 6.03 6.06
CA LEU A 108 10.20 6.20 4.66
C LEU A 108 9.06 5.25 4.28
N ASP A 109 9.18 3.97 4.62
CA ASP A 109 8.15 2.96 4.34
C ASP A 109 6.84 3.27 5.06
N ALA A 110 6.90 3.73 6.33
CA ALA A 110 5.72 4.16 7.07
C ALA A 110 5.02 5.37 6.42
N ILE A 111 5.76 6.34 5.89
CA ILE A 111 5.19 7.49 5.16
C ILE A 111 4.58 7.08 3.82
N VAL A 112 5.20 6.13 3.10
CA VAL A 112 4.62 5.56 1.88
C VAL A 112 3.28 4.89 2.18
N GLU A 113 3.19 4.13 3.28
CA GLU A 113 1.92 3.56 3.72
C GLU A 113 0.88 4.61 4.09
N ILE A 114 1.28 5.69 4.77
CA ILE A 114 0.38 6.83 5.04
C ILE A 114 -0.18 7.41 3.73
N ALA A 115 0.65 7.58 2.71
CA ALA A 115 0.20 8.06 1.40
C ALA A 115 -0.79 7.08 0.73
N ARG A 116 -0.63 5.77 0.95
CA ARG A 116 -1.57 4.74 0.48
C ARG A 116 -2.88 4.76 1.27
N LEU A 117 -2.83 5.01 2.59
CA LEU A 117 -4.02 5.17 3.45
C LEU A 117 -4.83 6.42 3.12
N ALA A 118 -4.17 7.52 2.74
CA ALA A 118 -4.83 8.77 2.34
C ALA A 118 -5.77 8.62 1.13
N ARG A 119 -5.63 7.52 0.37
CA ARG A 119 -6.45 7.15 -0.78
C ARG A 119 -7.52 6.09 -0.44
N GLN A 120 -7.87 5.94 0.83
CA GLN A 120 -8.86 4.96 1.31
C GLN A 120 -10.09 5.60 1.96
N VAL A 121 -10.02 6.89 2.28
CA VAL A 121 -11.15 7.67 2.83
C VAL A 121 -11.32 8.99 2.08
N ALA A 122 -12.54 9.53 2.09
CA ALA A 122 -12.87 10.83 1.50
C ALA A 122 -13.81 11.64 2.41
N LYS A 123 -13.97 12.93 2.12
CA LYS A 123 -14.92 13.84 2.80
C LYS A 123 -15.98 14.35 1.81
N LEU A 124 -16.75 13.43 1.24
CA LEU A 124 -17.89 13.74 0.38
C LEU A 124 -19.12 14.14 1.22
N PRO A 125 -20.05 14.93 0.64
CA PRO A 125 -21.35 15.18 1.25
C PRO A 125 -22.09 13.88 1.59
N ARG A 126 -22.74 13.82 2.76
CA ARG A 126 -23.41 12.63 3.27
C ARG A 126 -24.43 12.04 2.30
N GLU A 127 -25.20 12.90 1.65
CA GLU A 127 -26.17 12.56 0.59
C GLU A 127 -25.57 11.76 -0.58
N ARG A 128 -24.26 11.88 -0.84
CA ARG A 128 -23.59 11.09 -1.87
C ARG A 128 -23.34 9.67 -1.37
N ALA A 129 -22.79 9.54 -0.17
CA ALA A 129 -22.56 8.24 0.45
C ALA A 129 -23.86 7.43 0.62
N GLU A 130 -24.97 8.11 0.97
CA GLU A 130 -26.26 7.45 1.18
C GLU A 130 -26.86 6.81 -0.07
N ARG A 131 -26.54 7.31 -1.27
CA ARG A 131 -26.97 6.68 -2.54
C ARG A 131 -26.39 5.27 -2.71
N ALA A 132 -25.17 5.05 -2.25
CA ALA A 132 -24.52 3.74 -2.31
C ALA A 132 -24.83 2.83 -1.10
N ALA A 133 -25.66 3.27 -0.14
CA ALA A 133 -25.95 2.51 1.09
C ALA A 133 -26.60 1.15 0.83
N GLY A 134 -27.26 0.98 -0.33
CA GLY A 134 -27.83 -0.29 -0.77
C GLY A 134 -26.81 -1.34 -1.22
N GLY A 135 -25.50 -1.02 -1.24
CA GLY A 135 -24.45 -1.93 -1.68
C GLY A 135 -24.36 -2.07 -3.20
N ASP A 136 -24.90 -1.11 -3.95
CA ASP A 136 -24.77 -1.08 -5.40
C ASP A 136 -23.32 -0.79 -5.82
N ALA A 137 -22.72 -1.72 -6.54
CA ALA A 137 -21.31 -1.64 -6.93
C ALA A 137 -21.02 -0.45 -7.85
N TRP A 138 -21.98 -0.06 -8.69
CA TRP A 138 -21.80 1.07 -9.60
C TRP A 138 -21.83 2.40 -8.85
N GLU A 139 -22.75 2.57 -7.91
CA GLU A 139 -22.79 3.74 -7.01
C GLU A 139 -21.51 3.84 -6.16
N CYS A 140 -20.99 2.71 -5.64
CA CYS A 140 -19.69 2.70 -4.96
C CYS A 140 -18.54 3.14 -5.88
N TRP A 141 -18.52 2.68 -7.14
CA TRP A 141 -17.49 3.06 -8.11
C TRP A 141 -17.56 4.56 -8.46
N GLN A 142 -18.76 5.13 -8.49
CA GLN A 142 -18.95 6.57 -8.63
C GLN A 142 -18.44 7.34 -7.41
N LEU A 143 -18.62 6.81 -6.20
CA LEU A 143 -18.03 7.39 -4.99
C LEU A 143 -16.51 7.39 -5.05
N ASP A 144 -15.89 6.30 -5.50
CA ASP A 144 -14.44 6.22 -5.68
C ASP A 144 -13.93 7.33 -6.61
N THR A 145 -14.47 7.37 -7.82
CA THR A 145 -14.02 8.29 -8.87
C THR A 145 -14.37 9.76 -8.58
N THR A 146 -15.35 10.01 -7.71
CA THR A 146 -15.65 11.34 -7.16
C THR A 146 -14.71 11.70 -6.01
N GLY A 147 -14.46 10.76 -5.09
CA GLY A 147 -13.70 10.98 -3.87
C GLY A 147 -12.20 11.12 -4.10
N TRP A 148 -11.68 10.51 -5.15
CA TRP A 148 -10.25 10.51 -5.48
C TRP A 148 -10.02 10.84 -6.96
N SER A 149 -9.62 12.08 -7.22
CA SER A 149 -9.44 12.60 -8.59
C SER A 149 -8.32 11.90 -9.37
N ASP A 150 -7.40 11.23 -8.67
CA ASP A 150 -6.24 10.52 -9.24
C ASP A 150 -6.52 9.04 -9.55
N LEU A 151 -7.74 8.54 -9.31
CA LEU A 151 -8.09 7.15 -9.60
C LEU A 151 -8.24 6.77 -11.08
N PRO A 152 -8.70 7.62 -12.00
CA PRO A 152 -8.84 7.22 -13.40
C PRO A 152 -7.55 6.62 -13.96
N ASN A 153 -7.64 5.43 -14.56
CA ASN A 153 -6.52 4.64 -15.09
C ASN A 153 -5.43 4.21 -14.08
N SER A 154 -5.66 4.38 -12.77
CA SER A 154 -4.73 3.91 -11.73
C SER A 154 -4.64 2.38 -11.64
N CYS A 155 -5.74 1.67 -11.92
CA CYS A 155 -5.81 0.22 -12.05
C CYS A 155 -6.91 -0.20 -13.04
N PHE A 156 -6.98 -1.50 -13.35
CA PHE A 156 -7.94 -2.04 -14.31
C PHE A 156 -9.39 -1.62 -14.05
N THR A 157 -9.86 -1.68 -12.81
CA THR A 157 -11.25 -1.34 -12.47
C THR A 157 -11.61 0.12 -12.76
N TYR A 158 -10.64 1.02 -12.75
CA TYR A 158 -10.82 2.45 -13.06
C TYR A 158 -10.36 2.82 -14.47
N SER A 159 -10.09 1.83 -15.33
CA SER A 159 -9.91 2.03 -16.76
C SER A 159 -11.25 2.00 -17.49
N ASP A 160 -11.28 2.47 -18.74
CA ASP A 160 -12.47 2.36 -19.59
C ASP A 160 -12.91 0.91 -19.78
N ALA A 161 -11.96 -0.02 -19.89
CA ALA A 161 -12.24 -1.46 -20.01
C ALA A 161 -12.88 -2.04 -18.75
N GLY A 162 -12.39 -1.66 -17.57
CA GLY A 162 -12.99 -2.09 -16.30
C GLY A 162 -14.37 -1.47 -16.08
N ARG A 163 -14.51 -0.18 -16.36
CA ARG A 163 -15.78 0.57 -16.25
C ARG A 163 -16.88 -0.08 -17.11
N ALA A 164 -16.57 -0.49 -18.33
CA ALA A 164 -17.54 -1.12 -19.24
C ALA A 164 -18.16 -2.41 -18.67
N LEU A 165 -17.51 -3.06 -17.70
CA LEU A 165 -17.99 -4.32 -17.13
C LEU A 165 -19.12 -4.15 -16.09
N PHE A 166 -19.33 -2.95 -15.54
CA PHE A 166 -20.40 -2.71 -14.57
C PHE A 166 -21.81 -2.96 -15.12
N GLY A 167 -22.01 -2.77 -16.43
CA GLY A 167 -23.29 -3.06 -17.09
C GLY A 167 -23.47 -4.50 -17.56
N THR A 168 -22.45 -5.36 -17.44
CA THR A 168 -22.45 -6.70 -18.06
C THR A 168 -22.12 -7.85 -17.10
N ARG A 169 -21.66 -7.56 -15.88
CA ARG A 169 -21.29 -8.57 -14.89
C ARG A 169 -22.04 -8.39 -13.58
N THR A 170 -22.30 -9.51 -12.92
CA THR A 170 -22.61 -9.49 -11.49
C THR A 170 -21.36 -9.12 -10.71
N ILE A 171 -21.46 -8.08 -9.89
CA ILE A 171 -20.32 -7.54 -9.14
C ILE A 171 -20.71 -7.50 -7.67
N ALA A 172 -19.90 -8.14 -6.83
CA ALA A 172 -20.02 -8.03 -5.39
C ALA A 172 -19.00 -7.01 -4.86
N THR A 173 -19.44 -6.16 -3.94
CA THR A 173 -18.59 -5.13 -3.34
C THR A 173 -18.65 -5.19 -1.81
N PRO A 174 -17.49 -5.19 -1.12
CA PRO A 174 -17.42 -4.99 0.33
C PRO A 174 -17.33 -3.51 0.71
N MET A 175 -17.41 -2.59 -0.26
CA MET A 175 -17.24 -1.16 -0.02
C MET A 175 -18.27 -0.65 0.98
N ARG A 176 -17.83 0.23 1.87
CA ARG A 176 -18.67 0.84 2.89
C ARG A 176 -18.80 2.33 2.60
N PRO A 177 -20.01 2.84 2.27
CA PRO A 177 -20.18 4.25 1.93
C PRO A 177 -19.78 5.22 3.06
N ASP A 178 -19.78 4.77 4.31
CA ASP A 178 -19.28 5.57 5.45
C ASP A 178 -17.79 5.94 5.32
N LEU A 179 -16.99 5.24 4.51
CA LEU A 179 -15.59 5.60 4.24
C LEU A 179 -15.45 6.94 3.48
N TYR A 180 -16.48 7.35 2.76
CA TYR A 180 -16.47 8.59 1.95
C TYR A 180 -17.15 9.75 2.64
N SER A 181 -17.89 9.50 3.73
CA SER A 181 -18.51 10.55 4.54
C SER A 181 -18.47 10.15 6.03
N PRO A 182 -17.26 10.02 6.61
CA PRO A 182 -17.11 9.61 7.99
C PRO A 182 -17.68 10.66 8.95
N ARG A 183 -18.14 10.21 10.12
CA ARG A 183 -18.71 11.09 11.14
C ARG A 183 -17.63 11.95 11.77
N ALA A 184 -17.94 13.19 12.12
CA ALA A 184 -17.01 14.05 12.83
C ALA A 184 -16.57 13.41 14.16
N GLY A 185 -15.26 13.41 14.43
CA GLY A 185 -14.68 12.78 15.61
C GLY A 185 -14.57 11.25 15.55
N GLN A 186 -14.90 10.62 14.41
CA GLN A 186 -14.80 9.17 14.27
C GLN A 186 -13.34 8.72 14.25
N HIS A 187 -13.02 7.78 15.14
CA HIS A 187 -11.73 7.10 15.15
C HIS A 187 -11.77 5.82 14.31
N ARG A 188 -10.61 5.43 13.76
CA ARG A 188 -10.43 4.20 12.97
C ARG A 188 -11.52 4.03 11.89
N VAL A 189 -11.74 5.09 11.11
CA VAL A 189 -12.64 5.07 9.95
C VAL A 189 -12.22 3.97 8.99
N PHE A 190 -10.92 3.84 8.77
CA PHE A 190 -10.29 2.82 7.96
C PHE A 190 -9.12 2.21 8.73
N GLU A 191 -8.90 0.91 8.56
CA GLU A 191 -7.84 0.15 9.19
C GLU A 191 -7.23 -0.83 8.20
N ARG A 192 -5.90 -0.97 8.24
CA ARG A 192 -5.14 -1.88 7.41
C ARG A 192 -4.07 -2.56 8.25
N SER A 193 -3.92 -3.86 8.05
CA SER A 193 -2.79 -4.64 8.56
C SER A 193 -2.00 -5.21 7.39
N LYS A 194 -0.67 -5.21 7.49
CA LYS A 194 0.19 -5.96 6.57
C LYS A 194 1.22 -6.80 7.31
N VAL A 195 1.62 -7.90 6.69
CA VAL A 195 2.75 -8.72 7.13
C VAL A 195 3.60 -9.06 5.93
N ALA A 196 4.90 -8.75 5.96
CA ALA A 196 5.87 -9.15 4.95
C ALA A 196 6.92 -10.07 5.59
N ARG A 197 7.31 -11.15 4.91
CA ARG A 197 8.28 -12.13 5.41
C ARG A 197 9.22 -12.60 4.32
N LEU A 198 10.48 -12.76 4.69
CA LEU A 198 11.53 -13.39 3.90
C LEU A 198 12.05 -14.60 4.70
N GLU A 199 12.16 -15.76 4.05
CA GLU A 199 12.65 -16.98 4.69
C GLU A 199 13.54 -17.80 3.75
N ARG A 200 14.71 -18.22 4.22
CA ARG A 200 15.57 -19.17 3.49
C ARG A 200 15.11 -20.59 3.73
N VAL A 201 14.80 -21.30 2.65
CA VAL A 201 14.38 -22.70 2.71
C VAL A 201 15.05 -23.46 1.58
N ALA A 202 15.95 -24.40 1.92
CA ALA A 202 16.52 -25.39 0.98
C ALA A 202 17.01 -24.80 -0.36
N GLY A 203 17.86 -23.75 -0.33
CA GLY A 203 18.38 -23.11 -1.54
C GLY A 203 17.40 -22.18 -2.26
N ARG A 204 16.22 -21.94 -1.67
CA ARG A 204 15.25 -20.94 -2.09
C ARG A 204 15.19 -19.78 -1.09
N LEU A 205 14.75 -18.64 -1.58
CA LEU A 205 14.22 -17.56 -0.74
C LEU A 205 12.72 -17.48 -0.95
N ARG A 206 11.95 -17.78 0.09
CA ARG A 206 10.50 -17.60 0.11
C ARG A 206 10.18 -16.18 0.55
N LEU A 207 9.32 -15.52 -0.22
CA LEU A 207 8.75 -14.22 0.08
C LEU A 207 7.27 -14.38 0.30
N PHE A 208 6.76 -13.77 1.37
CA PHE A 208 5.34 -13.71 1.64
C PHE A 208 4.95 -12.28 1.96
N HIS A 209 3.82 -11.81 1.45
CA HIS A 209 3.23 -10.56 1.89
C HIS A 209 1.71 -10.65 1.94
N SER A 210 1.12 -10.30 3.08
CA SER A 210 -0.31 -10.13 3.22
C SER A 210 -0.69 -8.69 3.50
N MET A 211 -1.90 -8.31 3.08
CA MET A 211 -2.56 -7.06 3.42
C MET A 211 -4.06 -7.32 3.57
N HIS A 212 -4.62 -6.92 4.70
CA HIS A 212 -6.06 -6.92 4.94
C HIS A 212 -6.48 -5.54 5.43
N ASP A 213 -7.55 -5.01 4.87
CA ASP A 213 -8.16 -3.76 5.31
C ASP A 213 -9.68 -3.83 5.26
N ASN A 214 -10.41 -2.72 5.35
CA ASN A 214 -11.87 -2.72 5.28
C ASN A 214 -12.42 -3.34 3.98
N VAL A 215 -11.74 -3.17 2.84
CA VAL A 215 -12.28 -3.45 1.49
C VAL A 215 -11.40 -4.35 0.62
N HIS A 216 -10.18 -4.64 1.06
CA HIS A 216 -9.22 -5.53 0.42
C HIS A 216 -8.76 -6.65 1.34
N GLY A 217 -8.39 -7.77 0.74
CA GLY A 217 -7.67 -8.87 1.36
C GLY A 217 -6.80 -9.52 0.29
N PHE A 218 -5.49 -9.48 0.50
CA PHE A 218 -4.47 -9.97 -0.44
C PHE A 218 -3.41 -10.74 0.31
N GLU A 219 -2.95 -11.82 -0.30
CA GLU A 219 -1.73 -12.52 0.06
C GLU A 219 -0.97 -12.83 -1.23
N VAL A 220 0.34 -12.62 -1.22
CA VAL A 220 1.24 -12.98 -2.32
C VAL A 220 2.37 -13.83 -1.79
N THR A 221 2.72 -14.87 -2.54
CA THR A 221 3.86 -15.74 -2.24
C THR A 221 4.74 -15.84 -3.47
N TYR A 222 6.03 -15.57 -3.29
CA TYR A 222 7.06 -15.83 -4.29
C TYR A 222 8.10 -16.78 -3.74
N GLU A 223 8.72 -17.56 -4.62
CA GLU A 223 9.96 -18.27 -4.29
C GLU A 223 11.02 -17.94 -5.33
N ILE A 224 12.20 -17.56 -4.87
CA ILE A 224 13.36 -17.25 -5.69
C ILE A 224 14.36 -18.40 -5.56
N ASP A 225 14.84 -18.89 -6.70
CA ASP A 225 16.01 -19.75 -6.77
C ASP A 225 17.28 -18.97 -6.41
N LEU A 226 17.96 -19.34 -5.33
CA LEU A 226 19.16 -18.59 -4.92
C LEU A 226 20.33 -18.79 -5.88
N ALA A 227 20.37 -19.91 -6.62
CA ALA A 227 21.45 -20.19 -7.56
C ALA A 227 21.36 -19.33 -8.83
N SER A 228 20.16 -19.15 -9.39
CA SER A 228 19.92 -18.39 -10.62
C SER A 228 19.36 -16.99 -10.41
N GLY A 229 18.88 -16.66 -9.20
CA GLY A 229 18.20 -15.40 -8.91
C GLY A 229 16.85 -15.26 -9.62
N ARG A 230 16.23 -16.36 -10.06
CA ARG A 230 14.96 -16.35 -10.79
C ARG A 230 13.78 -16.67 -9.88
N ILE A 231 12.65 -16.02 -10.12
CA ILE A 231 11.38 -16.37 -9.49
C ILE A 231 10.90 -17.71 -10.07
N VAL A 232 10.75 -18.73 -9.24
CA VAL A 232 10.31 -20.08 -9.62
C VAL A 232 8.90 -20.40 -9.15
N ARG A 233 8.34 -19.61 -8.22
CA ARG A 233 6.96 -19.69 -7.76
C ARG A 233 6.40 -18.27 -7.62
N ALA A 234 5.15 -18.09 -8.04
CA ALA A 234 4.43 -16.83 -7.95
C ALA A 234 2.93 -17.14 -7.78
N GLU A 235 2.42 -16.90 -6.59
CA GLU A 235 1.05 -17.23 -6.21
C GLU A 235 0.41 -16.04 -5.49
N HIS A 236 -0.92 -16.00 -5.54
CA HIS A 236 -1.70 -15.02 -4.82
C HIS A 236 -2.98 -15.66 -4.28
N LEU A 237 -3.50 -15.08 -3.21
CA LEU A 237 -4.84 -15.32 -2.70
C LEU A 237 -5.51 -13.97 -2.49
N THR A 238 -6.73 -13.80 -3.00
CA THR A 238 -7.49 -12.55 -2.88
C THR A 238 -8.85 -12.81 -2.25
N PRO A 239 -8.91 -13.05 -0.92
CA PRO A 239 -10.18 -13.33 -0.25
C PRO A 239 -11.18 -12.18 -0.32
N LYS A 240 -10.71 -10.95 -0.59
CA LYS A 240 -11.57 -9.77 -0.68
C LYS A 240 -11.05 -8.75 -1.69
N LEU A 241 -11.92 -8.33 -2.60
CA LEU A 241 -11.65 -7.32 -3.62
C LEU A 241 -12.76 -6.26 -3.61
N PRO A 242 -12.45 -4.97 -3.88
CA PRO A 242 -13.45 -3.89 -3.90
C PRO A 242 -14.61 -4.14 -4.88
N TYR A 243 -14.31 -4.73 -6.03
CA TYR A 243 -15.27 -5.05 -7.08
C TYR A 243 -15.04 -6.47 -7.60
N MET A 244 -15.44 -7.47 -6.81
CA MET A 244 -15.32 -8.88 -7.18
C MET A 244 -16.10 -9.15 -8.48
N GLY A 245 -15.45 -9.77 -9.47
CA GLY A 245 -15.98 -9.91 -10.83
C GLY A 245 -15.34 -8.96 -11.85
N ILE A 246 -14.79 -7.82 -11.42
CA ILE A 246 -13.94 -6.94 -12.25
C ILE A 246 -12.49 -7.01 -11.78
N CYS A 247 -12.26 -6.75 -10.48
CA CYS A 247 -10.93 -6.78 -9.87
C CYS A 247 -10.25 -8.15 -9.96
N THR A 248 -10.99 -9.22 -10.24
CA THR A 248 -10.49 -10.59 -10.42
C THR A 248 -9.67 -10.73 -11.71
N GLU A 249 -10.00 -9.98 -12.76
CA GLU A 249 -9.33 -10.02 -14.08
C GLU A 249 -7.82 -9.78 -14.02
N PRO A 250 -7.32 -8.71 -13.39
CA PRO A 250 -5.88 -8.46 -13.33
C PRO A 250 -5.12 -9.45 -12.44
N GLN A 251 -5.79 -10.22 -11.58
CA GLN A 251 -5.08 -11.08 -10.61
C GLN A 251 -4.28 -12.20 -11.27
N ARG A 252 -4.79 -12.73 -12.40
CA ARG A 252 -4.08 -13.75 -13.20
C ARG A 252 -2.70 -13.31 -13.68
N LYS A 253 -2.44 -11.99 -13.74
CA LYS A 253 -1.16 -11.45 -14.18
C LYS A 253 -0.01 -11.75 -13.22
N ILE A 254 -0.28 -12.24 -12.01
CA ILE A 254 0.76 -12.73 -11.10
C ILE A 254 1.68 -13.75 -11.77
N SER A 255 1.16 -14.55 -12.72
CA SER A 255 1.94 -15.58 -13.42
C SER A 255 3.04 -15.00 -14.30
N ALA A 256 2.95 -13.73 -14.70
CA ALA A 256 4.00 -13.03 -15.44
C ALA A 256 5.30 -12.87 -14.63
N MET A 257 5.23 -13.06 -13.31
CA MET A 257 6.41 -13.05 -12.44
C MET A 257 7.24 -14.34 -12.55
N LEU A 258 6.66 -15.44 -13.04
CA LEU A 258 7.39 -16.70 -13.16
C LEU A 258 8.53 -16.56 -14.18
N GLY A 259 9.74 -16.91 -13.76
CA GLY A 259 10.94 -16.82 -14.56
C GLY A 259 11.58 -15.44 -14.61
N GLU A 260 10.97 -14.42 -13.99
CA GLU A 260 11.61 -13.11 -13.88
C GLU A 260 12.90 -13.19 -13.07
N THR A 261 13.94 -12.50 -13.54
CA THR A 261 15.20 -12.36 -12.82
C THR A 261 15.07 -11.26 -11.77
N VAL A 262 15.56 -11.50 -10.57
CA VAL A 262 15.64 -10.47 -9.53
C VAL A 262 16.90 -9.64 -9.75
N ASP A 263 16.72 -8.52 -10.44
CA ASP A 263 17.77 -7.56 -10.78
C ASP A 263 17.25 -6.12 -10.66
N GLY A 264 18.12 -5.14 -10.89
CA GLY A 264 17.76 -3.71 -10.83
C GLY A 264 16.68 -3.30 -11.84
N GLY A 265 16.41 -4.11 -12.88
CA GLY A 265 15.34 -3.89 -13.85
C GLY A 265 13.98 -4.43 -13.42
N LEU A 266 13.92 -5.30 -12.40
CA LEU A 266 12.69 -5.99 -12.00
C LEU A 266 11.58 -5.01 -11.62
N ARG A 267 11.91 -3.92 -10.91
CA ARG A 267 10.93 -2.89 -10.52
C ARG A 267 10.16 -2.32 -11.72
N LYS A 268 10.83 -2.10 -12.84
CA LYS A 268 10.20 -1.61 -14.08
C LYS A 268 9.32 -2.68 -14.72
N ARG A 269 9.75 -3.95 -14.69
CA ARG A 269 8.98 -5.07 -15.24
C ARG A 269 7.71 -5.33 -14.43
N ILE A 270 7.76 -5.29 -13.10
CA ILE A 270 6.55 -5.45 -12.28
C ILE A 270 5.52 -4.35 -12.52
N GLN A 271 5.97 -3.12 -12.81
CA GLN A 271 5.05 -2.02 -13.11
C GLN A 271 4.29 -2.29 -14.42
N ALA A 272 4.99 -2.81 -15.44
CA ALA A 272 4.37 -3.18 -16.70
C ALA A 272 3.44 -4.39 -16.58
N HIS A 273 3.82 -5.39 -15.78
CA HIS A 273 3.05 -6.62 -15.61
C HIS A 273 1.82 -6.42 -14.72
N LEU A 274 2.00 -5.82 -13.55
CA LEU A 274 1.00 -5.83 -12.47
C LEU A 274 0.33 -4.47 -12.28
N GLY A 275 0.91 -3.38 -12.76
CA GLY A 275 0.43 -2.02 -12.51
C GLY A 275 -0.43 -1.41 -13.63
N GLY A 276 -0.89 -0.19 -13.38
CA GLY A 276 -1.54 0.66 -14.36
C GLY A 276 -2.93 0.19 -14.81
N PRO A 277 -3.47 0.75 -15.91
CA PRO A 277 -4.86 0.55 -16.34
C PRO A 277 -5.19 -0.88 -16.79
N THR A 278 -4.21 -1.77 -16.86
CA THR A 278 -4.44 -3.19 -17.16
C THR A 278 -4.14 -4.09 -15.98
N GLY A 279 -3.72 -3.53 -14.84
CA GLY A 279 -3.21 -4.25 -13.68
C GLY A 279 -4.01 -4.02 -12.40
N CYS A 280 -3.48 -4.49 -11.28
CA CYS A 280 -4.02 -4.31 -9.95
C CYS A 280 -3.02 -3.51 -9.09
N ALA A 281 -3.44 -2.35 -8.61
CA ALA A 281 -2.60 -1.48 -7.79
C ALA A 281 -2.09 -2.18 -6.51
N GLN A 282 -2.97 -2.92 -5.81
CA GLN A 282 -2.56 -3.65 -4.59
C GLN A 282 -1.61 -4.80 -4.90
N LEU A 283 -1.82 -5.53 -6.00
CA LEU A 283 -0.90 -6.58 -6.42
C LEU A 283 0.49 -6.00 -6.72
N TYR A 284 0.55 -4.89 -7.45
CA TYR A 284 1.79 -4.15 -7.69
C TYR A 284 2.45 -3.68 -6.40
N ASP A 285 1.69 -3.07 -5.50
CA ASP A 285 2.20 -2.51 -4.24
C ASP A 285 2.80 -3.59 -3.36
N LEU A 286 2.10 -4.71 -3.13
CA LEU A 286 2.62 -5.82 -2.32
C LEU A 286 3.88 -6.44 -2.96
N THR A 287 3.92 -6.59 -4.29
CA THR A 287 5.13 -7.07 -4.97
C THR A 287 6.28 -6.07 -4.83
N ALA A 288 6.03 -4.77 -4.99
CA ALA A 288 7.03 -3.72 -4.87
C ALA A 288 7.60 -3.63 -3.45
N ASP A 289 6.75 -3.77 -2.42
CA ASP A 289 7.16 -3.78 -1.01
C ASP A 289 8.12 -4.95 -0.74
N LEU A 290 7.86 -6.13 -1.30
CA LEU A 290 8.79 -7.27 -1.22
C LEU A 290 10.12 -6.98 -1.92
N LEU A 291 10.12 -6.31 -3.07
CA LEU A 291 11.37 -5.95 -3.76
C LEU A 291 12.23 -4.99 -2.94
N THR A 292 11.62 -4.05 -2.21
CA THR A 292 12.35 -3.17 -1.30
C THR A 292 13.11 -3.95 -0.23
N LEU A 293 12.57 -5.09 0.23
CA LEU A 293 13.24 -5.96 1.20
C LEU A 293 14.39 -6.78 0.60
N LEU A 294 14.46 -6.88 -0.73
CA LEU A 294 15.55 -7.59 -1.44
C LEU A 294 16.74 -6.68 -1.75
N SER A 295 16.55 -5.35 -1.71
CA SER A 295 17.57 -4.34 -2.01
C SER A 295 18.43 -3.91 -0.82
#